data_AF-A0A9D0HGB3-F1
#
_entry.id   AF-A0A9D0HGB3-F1
#
_cell.length_a   1.000
_cell.length_b   1.000
_cell.length_c   1.000
_cell.angle_alpha   90.00
_cell.angle_beta   90.00
_cell.angle_gamma   90.00
#
_symmetry.space_group_name_H-M   'P 1'
#
loop_
_entity.id
_entity.type
_entity.pdbx_description
1 polymer ?
#
loop_
_entity_poly.entity_id
_entity_poly.type
_entity_poly.pdbx_seq_one_letter_code
_entity_poly.pdbx_strand_id
1 'polypeptide(L)'
;MPELPDIEMYLSAFRERVVGQPVQRIRVGSPFVVRSYQPKLGELEGKTVVGMRRLGKRVVFELSQAYFLVVHLMLAGRFVEQKPAAKLPPRVGLLALDFASATYVLTEASKKKRASVHALVGEEALAAHDAGGVDVLNCRLKTFAAALRHENHTLKRTLTDPRVLSGIGNAYSDEILHAAGLSPIKWTSRLSDAEIKHLFNMTRKVLKHWTKYLNAQRQGAFPNKVTAFRPEMAVHGKYKEPCPRCAAPVQRIVRGKREINYCAPCQTGGKLLADRALSRLLRGDWPKTLEAWDARMAVLKAGGTRKAVKKAAANKALANTLAVTPASAKRARTTRISAAKPTPLGRGRPPARPLLLLAHGAGAGSSSAWMQHWAKLLSRVGDVVTFDYAYMQRGKGPPDRLDKLVLAHVAALQRARAQASAGGRRGAPKTVLVGKSMGGRVGCHVSLQVEVDALVCLRYPLVSSGKSKALR
;
A
#
# COMPACT_ATOMS: atom_id res chain seq x y z
N MET A 1 11.91 -5.52 8.88
CA MET A 1 12.13 -6.81 9.58
C MET A 1 13.25 -7.50 8.86
N PRO A 2 14.06 -8.34 9.51
CA PRO A 2 14.97 -9.24 8.80
C PRO A 2 14.22 -10.00 7.70
N GLU A 3 14.78 -9.97 6.50
CA GLU A 3 14.27 -10.64 5.31
C GLU A 3 15.25 -11.75 4.92
N LEU A 4 15.06 -12.41 3.76
CA LEU A 4 15.83 -13.59 3.38
C LEU A 4 17.35 -13.43 3.58
N PRO A 5 18.04 -12.39 3.06
CA PRO A 5 19.48 -12.27 3.25
C PRO A 5 19.91 -12.12 4.72
N ASP A 6 19.12 -11.43 5.53
CA ASP A 6 19.40 -11.25 6.96
C ASP A 6 19.23 -12.56 7.72
N ILE A 7 18.22 -13.36 7.36
CA ILE A 7 17.96 -14.67 7.96
C ILE A 7 19.06 -15.66 7.58
N GLU A 8 19.46 -15.71 6.30
CA GLU A 8 20.57 -16.57 5.86
C GLU A 8 21.89 -16.24 6.57
N MET A 9 22.14 -14.96 6.86
CA MET A 9 23.30 -14.55 7.66
C MET A 9 23.24 -15.11 9.09
N TYR A 10 22.09 -15.03 9.77
CA TYR A 10 21.92 -15.68 11.07
C TYR A 10 22.10 -17.20 10.98
N LEU A 11 21.53 -17.85 9.97
CA LEU A 11 21.66 -19.29 9.79
C LEU A 11 23.11 -19.70 9.58
N SER A 12 23.88 -18.97 8.77
CA SER A 12 25.32 -19.22 8.59
C SER A 12 26.06 -19.14 9.92
N ALA A 13 25.83 -18.09 10.71
CA ALA A 13 26.49 -17.92 11.99
C ALA A 13 26.11 -19.01 13.00
N PHE A 14 24.83 -19.39 13.06
CA PHE A 14 24.38 -20.49 13.93
C PHE A 14 24.93 -21.84 13.49
N ARG A 15 24.99 -22.16 12.19
CA ARG A 15 25.56 -23.42 11.70
C ARG A 15 26.98 -23.65 12.21
N GLU A 16 27.81 -22.62 12.22
CA GLU A 16 29.19 -22.68 12.69
C GLU A 16 29.34 -22.84 14.21
N ARG A 17 28.28 -22.57 14.98
CA ARG A 17 28.36 -22.40 16.44
C ARG A 17 27.57 -23.42 17.24
N VAL A 18 26.41 -23.84 16.73
CA VAL A 18 25.46 -24.65 17.51
C VAL A 18 25.11 -25.99 16.87
N VAL A 19 25.41 -26.20 15.58
CA VAL A 19 25.18 -27.52 14.97
C VAL A 19 26.14 -28.53 15.59
N GLY A 20 25.63 -29.71 15.91
CA GLY A 20 26.30 -30.74 16.71
C GLY A 20 26.22 -30.52 18.23
N GLN A 21 25.73 -29.37 18.71
CA GLN A 21 25.70 -29.04 20.13
C GLN A 21 24.32 -29.28 20.75
N PRO A 22 24.23 -29.80 21.98
CA PRO A 22 22.97 -29.89 22.71
C PRO A 22 22.54 -28.51 23.21
N VAL A 23 21.23 -28.22 23.14
CA VAL A 23 20.64 -27.06 23.82
C VAL A 23 20.64 -27.35 25.31
N GLN A 24 21.51 -26.72 26.10
CA GLN A 24 21.63 -27.03 27.53
C GLN A 24 20.42 -26.52 28.31
N ARG A 25 19.94 -25.32 27.97
CA ARG A 25 18.81 -24.70 28.65
C ARG A 25 18.11 -23.67 27.77
N ILE A 26 16.80 -23.51 27.96
CA ILE A 26 16.00 -22.46 27.34
C ILE A 26 15.39 -21.60 28.45
N ARG A 27 15.90 -20.37 28.61
CA ARG A 27 15.40 -19.43 29.63
C ARG A 27 14.47 -18.41 29.00
N VAL A 28 13.24 -18.33 29.49
CA VAL A 28 12.23 -17.39 28.99
C VAL A 28 12.24 -16.12 29.84
N GLY A 29 12.57 -14.99 29.24
CA GLY A 29 12.53 -13.66 29.88
C GLY A 29 11.18 -12.96 29.74
N SER A 30 10.37 -13.34 28.75
CA SER A 30 9.02 -12.82 28.55
C SER A 30 8.07 -13.93 28.11
N PRO A 31 7.01 -14.25 28.87
CA PRO A 31 6.10 -15.35 28.52
C PRO A 31 5.39 -15.13 27.18
N PHE A 32 5.23 -13.88 26.73
CA PHE A 32 4.56 -13.54 25.47
C PHE A 32 5.38 -13.85 24.21
N VAL A 33 6.66 -14.22 24.34
CA VAL A 33 7.47 -14.59 23.17
C VAL A 33 7.11 -15.99 22.67
N VAL A 34 6.73 -16.89 23.58
CA VAL A 34 6.41 -18.28 23.26
C VAL A 34 4.95 -18.36 22.81
N ARG A 35 4.71 -18.97 21.65
CA ARG A 35 3.41 -19.01 20.98
C ARG A 35 2.91 -20.43 20.72
N SER A 36 3.59 -21.42 21.28
CA SER A 36 3.19 -22.81 21.31
C SER A 36 3.03 -23.26 22.77
N TYR A 37 2.17 -24.25 22.97
CA TYR A 37 1.99 -24.91 24.27
C TYR A 37 2.64 -26.30 24.28
N GLN A 38 2.46 -27.06 23.20
CA GLN A 38 3.07 -28.37 22.98
C GLN A 38 3.95 -28.34 21.71
N PRO A 39 5.13 -28.98 21.76
CA PRO A 39 5.83 -29.42 22.97
C PRO A 39 6.19 -28.23 23.87
N LYS A 40 6.37 -28.49 25.18
CA LYS A 40 6.91 -27.50 26.12
C LYS A 40 8.36 -27.20 25.75
N LEU A 41 8.82 -25.97 25.99
CA LEU A 41 10.21 -25.60 25.68
C LEU A 41 11.25 -26.46 26.42
N GLY A 42 10.95 -26.90 27.65
CA GLY A 42 11.85 -27.78 28.40
C GLY A 42 12.11 -29.12 27.71
N GLU A 43 11.22 -29.59 26.84
CA GLU A 43 11.41 -30.83 26.09
C GLU A 43 12.48 -30.71 24.99
N LEU A 44 12.87 -29.48 24.64
CA LEU A 44 13.95 -29.20 23.69
C LEU A 44 15.32 -29.15 24.38
N GLU A 45 15.37 -29.08 25.72
CA GLU A 45 16.62 -29.12 26.47
C GLU A 45 17.26 -30.52 26.36
N GLY A 46 18.58 -30.56 26.23
CA GLY A 46 19.36 -31.76 25.92
C GLY A 46 19.30 -32.22 24.46
N LYS A 47 18.37 -31.72 23.63
CA LYS A 47 18.31 -32.09 22.21
C LYS A 47 19.45 -31.43 21.43
N THR A 48 20.01 -32.18 20.48
CA THR A 48 21.13 -31.71 19.65
C THR A 48 20.63 -30.89 18.47
N VAL A 49 21.18 -29.68 18.33
CA VAL A 49 21.68 -29.04 17.09
C VAL A 49 21.82 -29.85 15.80
N VAL A 50 20.83 -30.47 15.16
CA VAL A 50 21.13 -31.25 13.91
C VAL A 50 21.21 -30.38 12.65
N GLY A 51 20.54 -29.23 12.64
CA GLY A 51 20.52 -28.38 11.45
C GLY A 51 19.92 -27.00 11.68
N MET A 52 20.10 -26.15 10.67
CA MET A 52 19.57 -24.79 10.64
C MET A 52 18.93 -24.53 9.29
N ARG A 53 17.67 -24.10 9.29
CA ARG A 53 16.95 -23.79 8.06
C ARG A 53 16.13 -22.51 8.14
N ARG A 54 15.77 -22.00 6.96
CA ARG A 54 14.90 -20.84 6.80
C ARG A 54 13.49 -21.30 6.47
N LEU A 55 12.52 -20.74 7.17
CA LEU A 55 11.10 -20.86 6.80
C LEU A 55 10.53 -19.45 6.55
N GLY A 56 10.55 -19.01 5.29
CA GLY A 56 10.21 -17.64 4.94
C GLY A 56 11.17 -16.63 5.57
N LYS A 57 10.69 -15.90 6.59
CA LYS A 57 11.46 -14.91 7.37
C LYS A 57 11.75 -15.37 8.79
N ARG A 58 11.76 -16.68 9.01
CA ARG A 58 11.98 -17.34 10.30
C ARG A 58 13.30 -18.09 10.31
N VAL A 59 13.97 -18.04 11.45
CA VAL A 59 15.11 -18.90 11.79
C VAL A 59 14.54 -20.18 12.40
N VAL A 60 14.93 -21.35 11.89
CA VAL A 60 14.51 -22.64 12.45
C VAL A 60 15.75 -23.40 12.89
N PHE A 61 15.77 -23.77 14.16
CA PHE A 61 16.70 -24.76 14.70
C PHE A 61 16.05 -26.13 14.55
N GLU A 62 16.74 -27.05 13.88
CA GLU A 62 16.34 -28.45 13.74
C GLU A 62 17.06 -29.23 14.83
N LEU A 63 16.29 -29.87 15.70
CA LEU A 63 16.79 -30.58 16.86
C LEU A 63 16.59 -32.09 16.67
N SER A 64 17.41 -32.89 17.34
CA SER A 64 17.28 -34.34 17.32
C SER A 64 15.87 -34.79 17.71
N GLN A 65 15.44 -35.94 17.19
CA GLN A 65 14.07 -36.48 17.37
C GLN A 65 12.97 -35.60 16.76
N ALA A 66 13.28 -34.92 15.64
CA ALA A 66 12.33 -34.10 14.88
C ALA A 66 11.67 -32.97 15.68
N TYR A 67 12.38 -32.42 16.67
CA TYR A 67 11.97 -31.20 17.35
C TYR A 67 12.43 -29.96 16.56
N PHE A 68 11.63 -28.90 16.58
CA PHE A 68 11.98 -27.64 15.91
C PHE A 68 11.75 -26.45 16.83
N LEU A 69 12.69 -25.51 16.84
CA LEU A 69 12.50 -24.19 17.42
C LEU A 69 12.41 -23.15 16.31
N VAL A 70 11.21 -22.62 16.08
CA VAL A 70 10.92 -21.65 15.03
C VAL A 70 10.86 -20.25 15.60
N VAL A 71 11.74 -19.36 15.15
CA VAL A 71 11.86 -17.98 15.64
C VAL A 71 11.57 -16.97 14.54
N HIS A 72 10.53 -16.15 14.74
CA HIS A 72 10.24 -15.00 13.89
C HIS A 72 10.70 -13.70 14.56
N LEU A 73 11.78 -13.10 14.07
CA LEU A 73 12.39 -11.89 14.65
C LEU A 73 11.54 -10.62 14.52
N MET A 74 10.59 -10.59 13.57
CA MET A 74 9.74 -9.41 13.32
C MET A 74 10.58 -8.15 13.09
N LEU A 75 10.07 -6.95 13.39
CA LEU A 75 10.78 -5.72 13.01
C LEU A 75 12.04 -5.47 13.84
N ALA A 76 11.96 -5.69 15.15
CA ALA A 76 12.97 -5.26 16.11
C ALA A 76 13.62 -6.42 16.91
N GLY A 77 13.24 -7.67 16.65
CA GLY A 77 13.86 -8.83 17.27
C GLY A 77 15.27 -9.07 16.74
N ARG A 78 16.23 -9.36 17.61
CA ARG A 78 17.63 -9.63 17.27
C ARG A 78 18.18 -10.74 18.15
N PHE A 79 19.05 -11.59 17.59
CA PHE A 79 19.88 -12.45 18.42
C PHE A 79 21.16 -11.71 18.78
N VAL A 80 21.65 -11.96 19.99
CA VAL A 80 22.94 -11.46 20.46
C VAL A 80 23.67 -12.63 21.10
N GLU A 81 24.91 -12.85 20.70
CA GLU A 81 25.83 -13.80 21.34
C GLU A 81 26.35 -13.19 22.65
N GLN A 82 26.34 -13.99 23.71
CA GLN A 82 26.77 -13.62 25.05
C GLN A 82 27.63 -14.75 25.63
N LYS A 83 28.39 -14.42 26.68
CA LYS A 83 29.12 -15.43 27.45
C LYS A 83 28.16 -16.51 28.00
N PRO A 84 28.63 -17.75 28.19
CA PRO A 84 27.81 -18.81 28.80
C PRO A 84 27.10 -18.35 30.07
N ALA A 85 25.84 -18.79 30.21
CA ALA A 85 24.97 -18.47 31.35
C ALA A 85 24.73 -16.96 31.60
N ALA A 86 25.01 -16.08 30.62
CA ALA A 86 24.77 -14.65 30.76
C ALA A 86 23.31 -14.35 31.16
N LYS A 87 23.11 -13.34 32.01
CA LYS A 87 21.78 -12.94 32.46
C LYS A 87 20.97 -12.37 31.28
N LEU A 88 19.67 -12.65 31.29
CA LEU A 88 18.74 -12.03 30.36
C LEU A 88 18.67 -10.51 30.62
N PRO A 89 18.92 -9.66 29.61
CA PRO A 89 18.81 -8.22 29.80
C PRO A 89 17.38 -7.83 30.18
N PRO A 90 17.18 -7.03 31.25
CA PRO A 90 15.85 -6.68 31.72
C PRO A 90 15.08 -5.91 30.64
N ARG A 91 13.76 -6.12 30.59
CA ARG A 91 12.79 -5.49 29.67
C ARG A 91 12.98 -5.79 28.18
N VAL A 92 14.19 -6.10 27.69
CA VAL A 92 14.47 -6.32 26.26
C VAL A 92 14.78 -7.77 25.92
N GLY A 93 15.34 -8.55 26.85
CA GLY A 93 15.58 -9.99 26.69
C GLY A 93 14.26 -10.77 26.73
N LEU A 94 14.00 -11.56 25.69
CA LEU A 94 12.77 -12.33 25.54
C LEU A 94 12.99 -13.81 25.83
N LEU A 95 14.09 -14.37 25.32
CA LEU A 95 14.45 -15.77 25.45
C LEU A 95 15.98 -15.91 25.31
N ALA A 96 16.59 -16.84 26.05
CA ALA A 96 17.98 -17.21 25.93
C ALA A 96 18.10 -18.71 25.62
N LEU A 97 18.93 -19.04 24.65
CA LEU A 97 19.35 -20.41 24.33
C LEU A 97 20.77 -20.60 24.87
N ASP A 98 20.93 -21.44 25.88
CA ASP A 98 22.21 -21.73 26.49
C ASP A 98 22.86 -22.94 25.81
N PHE A 99 24.10 -22.76 25.39
CA PHE A 99 25.00 -23.80 24.91
C PHE A 99 26.28 -23.77 25.73
N ALA A 100 27.09 -24.82 25.65
CA ALA A 100 28.34 -24.92 26.43
C ALA A 100 29.30 -23.74 26.18
N SER A 101 29.43 -23.30 24.92
CA SER A 101 30.36 -22.26 24.50
C SER A 101 29.81 -20.83 24.59
N ALA A 102 28.48 -20.66 24.55
CA ALA A 102 27.85 -19.35 24.53
C ALA A 102 26.35 -19.40 24.86
N THR A 103 25.80 -18.23 25.21
CA THR A 103 24.35 -18.02 25.29
C THR A 103 23.90 -17.13 24.13
N TYR A 104 22.87 -17.54 23.39
CA TYR A 104 22.24 -16.70 22.37
C TYR A 104 20.93 -16.10 22.87
N VAL A 105 20.92 -14.78 23.06
CA VAL A 105 19.77 -14.06 23.60
C VAL A 105 18.94 -13.44 22.48
N LEU A 106 17.68 -13.83 22.39
CA LEU A 106 16.67 -13.13 21.60
C LEU A 106 16.21 -11.87 22.35
N THR A 107 16.48 -10.71 21.77
CA THR A 107 16.09 -9.41 22.30
C THR A 107 15.07 -8.72 21.40
N GLU A 108 14.23 -7.85 21.94
CA GLU A 108 13.43 -6.90 21.16
C GLU A 108 13.32 -5.55 21.87
N ALA A 109 13.97 -4.52 21.33
CA ALA A 109 13.94 -3.17 21.92
C ALA A 109 12.59 -2.44 21.72
N SER A 110 11.66 -3.00 20.93
CA SER A 110 10.36 -2.37 20.67
C SER A 110 9.37 -2.60 21.81
N LYS A 111 8.60 -1.56 22.15
CA LYS A 111 7.44 -1.65 23.06
C LYS A 111 6.33 -2.59 22.56
N LYS A 112 6.32 -2.96 21.27
CA LYS A 112 5.26 -3.79 20.68
C LYS A 112 5.43 -5.29 20.87
N LYS A 113 6.64 -5.75 21.20
CA LYS A 113 6.96 -7.15 21.53
C LYS A 113 6.30 -8.18 20.59
N ARG A 114 6.73 -8.17 19.32
CA ARG A 114 6.12 -9.00 18.27
C ARG A 114 6.96 -10.21 17.89
N ALA A 115 8.23 -10.29 18.29
CA ALA A 115 9.01 -11.49 18.08
C ALA A 115 8.26 -12.69 18.66
N SER A 116 8.36 -13.84 17.99
CA SER A 116 7.66 -15.06 18.38
C SER A 116 8.55 -16.27 18.25
N VAL A 117 8.32 -17.22 19.13
CA VAL A 117 9.00 -18.50 19.22
C VAL A 117 7.94 -19.60 19.30
N HIS A 118 8.09 -20.62 18.48
CA HIS A 118 7.29 -21.84 18.53
C HIS A 118 8.23 -23.04 18.71
N ALA A 119 7.93 -23.88 19.68
CA ALA A 119 8.46 -25.23 19.77
C ALA A 119 7.47 -26.16 19.07
N LEU A 120 7.98 -27.05 18.22
CA LEU A 120 7.20 -27.95 17.39
C LEU A 120 7.85 -29.34 17.40
N VAL A 121 7.08 -30.37 17.10
CA VAL A 121 7.56 -31.73 16.87
C VAL A 121 6.96 -32.27 15.57
N GLY A 122 7.80 -32.87 14.73
CA GLY A 122 7.42 -33.39 13.41
C GLY A 122 7.41 -32.35 12.29
N GLU A 123 7.70 -32.82 11.07
CA GLU A 123 7.76 -31.97 9.87
C GLU A 123 6.39 -31.37 9.51
N GLU A 124 5.29 -32.07 9.77
CA GLU A 124 3.94 -31.59 9.48
C GLU A 124 3.60 -30.33 10.30
N ALA A 125 3.86 -30.37 11.61
CA ALA A 125 3.60 -29.24 12.52
C ALA A 125 4.36 -27.98 12.07
N LEU A 126 5.55 -28.19 11.54
CA LEU A 126 6.36 -27.11 11.02
C LEU A 126 5.93 -26.66 9.61
N ALA A 127 5.54 -27.57 8.73
CA ALA A 127 4.99 -27.21 7.42
C ALA A 127 3.77 -26.29 7.56
N ALA A 128 2.96 -26.45 8.62
CA ALA A 128 1.84 -25.56 8.95
C ALA A 128 2.25 -24.09 9.22
N HIS A 129 3.53 -23.80 9.49
CA HIS A 129 4.06 -22.43 9.62
C HIS A 129 4.55 -21.83 8.31
N ASP A 130 4.63 -22.63 7.24
CA ASP A 130 4.88 -22.14 5.89
C ASP A 130 3.63 -21.44 5.35
N ALA A 131 3.82 -20.29 4.73
CA ALA A 131 2.75 -19.61 4.02
C ALA A 131 2.52 -20.18 2.61
N GLY A 132 3.38 -21.10 2.15
CA GLY A 132 3.29 -21.77 0.85
C GLY A 132 3.92 -20.98 -0.31
N GLY A 133 4.56 -19.85 -0.02
CA GLY A 133 5.22 -19.03 -1.04
C GLY A 133 6.47 -19.71 -1.61
N VAL A 134 6.75 -19.45 -2.88
CA VAL A 134 7.89 -20.04 -3.59
C VAL A 134 9.21 -19.48 -3.06
N ASP A 135 10.15 -20.35 -2.71
CA ASP A 135 11.54 -19.97 -2.46
C ASP A 135 12.28 -19.69 -3.78
N VAL A 136 12.51 -18.41 -4.07
CA VAL A 136 13.11 -17.96 -5.32
C VAL A 136 14.55 -18.46 -5.50
N LEU A 137 15.27 -18.74 -4.40
CA LEU A 137 16.64 -19.26 -4.49
C LEU A 137 16.69 -20.76 -4.84
N ASN A 138 15.60 -21.49 -4.60
CA ASN A 138 15.54 -22.94 -4.76
C ASN A 138 14.51 -23.41 -5.81
N CYS A 139 13.83 -22.49 -6.50
CA CYS A 139 12.89 -22.83 -7.57
C CYS A 139 13.45 -22.58 -8.99
N ARG A 140 12.78 -23.18 -9.98
CA ARG A 140 13.01 -22.94 -11.42
C ARG A 140 12.14 -21.79 -11.92
N LEU A 141 12.50 -21.22 -13.08
CA LEU A 141 11.77 -20.13 -13.72
C LEU A 141 10.28 -20.43 -13.90
N LYS A 142 9.92 -21.65 -14.31
CA LYS A 142 8.51 -22.05 -14.53
C LYS A 142 7.68 -21.89 -13.25
N THR A 143 8.20 -22.35 -12.12
CA THR A 143 7.54 -22.24 -10.80
C THR A 143 7.40 -20.78 -10.38
N PHE A 144 8.44 -19.97 -10.56
CA PHE A 144 8.40 -18.54 -10.27
C PHE A 144 7.37 -17.80 -11.14
N ALA A 145 7.34 -18.10 -12.44
CA ALA A 145 6.39 -17.51 -13.37
C ALA A 145 4.93 -17.86 -13.01
N ALA A 146 4.68 -19.13 -12.66
CA ALA A 146 3.37 -19.58 -12.20
C ALA A 146 2.93 -18.83 -10.93
N ALA A 147 3.82 -18.70 -9.94
CA ALA A 147 3.52 -17.96 -8.71
C ALA A 147 3.21 -16.48 -8.98
N LEU A 148 3.96 -15.80 -9.86
CA LEU A 148 3.68 -14.41 -10.23
C LEU A 148 2.36 -14.23 -10.97
N ARG A 149 1.94 -15.24 -11.74
CA ARG A 149 0.70 -15.22 -12.53
C ARG A 149 -0.54 -15.66 -11.76
N HIS A 150 -0.37 -16.32 -10.62
CA HIS A 150 -1.46 -16.84 -9.80
C HIS A 150 -2.49 -15.76 -9.42
N GLU A 151 -2.02 -14.56 -9.09
CA GLU A 151 -2.89 -13.41 -8.80
C GLU A 151 -2.46 -12.15 -9.56
N ASN A 152 -3.45 -11.38 -10.03
CA ASN A 152 -3.19 -10.09 -10.66
C ASN A 152 -3.05 -8.98 -9.61
N HIS A 153 -1.81 -8.61 -9.31
CA HIS A 153 -1.47 -7.57 -8.33
C HIS A 153 -0.29 -6.71 -8.79
N THR A 154 0.00 -5.62 -8.09
CA THR A 154 1.19 -4.80 -8.38
C THR A 154 2.44 -5.56 -7.98
N LEU A 155 3.52 -5.45 -8.76
CA LEU A 155 4.79 -6.15 -8.54
C LEU A 155 5.30 -6.05 -7.10
N LYS A 156 5.34 -4.85 -6.51
CA LYS A 156 5.79 -4.68 -5.11
C LYS A 156 4.92 -5.47 -4.12
N ARG A 157 3.62 -5.59 -4.37
CA ARG A 157 2.70 -6.37 -3.53
C ARG A 157 2.99 -7.85 -3.70
N THR A 158 3.05 -8.35 -4.93
CA THR A 158 3.32 -9.76 -5.23
C THR A 158 4.67 -10.20 -4.65
N LEU A 159 5.73 -9.39 -4.81
CA LEU A 159 7.05 -9.71 -4.25
C LEU A 159 7.09 -9.74 -2.73
N THR A 160 6.18 -9.05 -2.03
CA THR A 160 6.17 -8.98 -0.56
C THR A 160 5.12 -9.86 0.09
N ASP A 161 4.33 -10.58 -0.72
CA ASP A 161 3.32 -11.50 -0.25
C ASP A 161 3.97 -12.85 0.08
N PRO A 162 4.00 -13.27 1.36
CA PRO A 162 4.62 -14.53 1.76
C PRO A 162 3.92 -15.77 1.20
N ARG A 163 2.68 -15.64 0.70
CA ARG A 163 1.95 -16.73 0.03
C ARG A 163 2.35 -16.89 -1.43
N VAL A 164 2.99 -15.87 -2.01
CA VAL A 164 3.48 -15.92 -3.39
C VAL A 164 4.97 -16.21 -3.40
N LEU A 165 5.77 -15.38 -2.71
CA LEU A 165 7.22 -15.53 -2.63
C LEU A 165 7.69 -15.55 -1.18
N SER A 166 8.53 -16.53 -0.87
CA SER A 166 9.07 -16.75 0.46
C SER A 166 10.26 -15.81 0.75
N GLY A 167 10.25 -15.16 1.92
CA GLY A 167 11.42 -14.45 2.44
C GLY A 167 11.65 -13.01 1.96
N ILE A 168 11.00 -12.55 0.88
CA ILE A 168 11.15 -11.18 0.38
C ILE A 168 10.24 -10.21 1.13
N GLY A 169 10.76 -9.07 1.59
CA GLY A 169 10.01 -8.03 2.28
C GLY A 169 10.22 -6.65 1.68
N ASN A 170 10.05 -5.62 2.50
CA ASN A 170 9.96 -4.26 2.02
C ASN A 170 11.29 -3.73 1.48
N ALA A 171 12.40 -4.09 2.10
CA ALA A 171 13.71 -3.59 1.69
C ALA A 171 14.13 -4.23 0.36
N TYR A 172 14.22 -5.56 0.32
CA TYR A 172 14.77 -6.21 -0.86
C TYR A 172 13.83 -6.14 -2.06
N SER A 173 12.51 -6.00 -1.89
CA SER A 173 11.65 -5.77 -3.06
C SER A 173 11.84 -4.38 -3.70
N ASP A 174 12.29 -3.34 -2.99
CA ASP A 174 12.70 -2.07 -3.63
C ASP A 174 13.97 -2.32 -4.47
N GLU A 175 14.97 -2.97 -3.87
CA GLU A 175 16.25 -3.27 -4.52
C GLU A 175 16.10 -4.18 -5.74
N ILE A 176 15.27 -5.23 -5.65
CA ILE A 176 14.96 -6.15 -6.75
C ILE A 176 14.30 -5.42 -7.92
N LEU A 177 13.32 -4.57 -7.63
CA LEU A 177 12.59 -3.85 -8.68
C LEU A 177 13.45 -2.77 -9.34
N HIS A 178 14.33 -2.13 -8.57
CA HIS A 178 15.35 -1.25 -9.13
C HIS A 178 16.32 -2.06 -10.01
N ALA A 179 16.85 -3.18 -9.51
CA ALA A 179 17.69 -4.13 -10.26
C ALA A 179 17.10 -4.49 -11.62
N ALA A 180 15.82 -4.84 -11.63
CA ALA A 180 15.08 -5.23 -12.82
C ALA A 180 14.59 -4.04 -13.70
N GLY A 181 14.76 -2.79 -13.27
CA GLY A 181 14.21 -1.63 -14.00
C GLY A 181 12.69 -1.63 -14.09
N LEU A 182 11.99 -2.31 -13.17
CA LEU A 182 10.54 -2.48 -13.22
C LEU A 182 9.82 -1.56 -12.23
N SER A 183 8.72 -0.95 -12.67
CA SER A 183 7.89 -0.11 -11.81
C SER A 183 7.28 -0.92 -10.65
N PRO A 184 7.35 -0.43 -9.40
CA PRO A 184 6.74 -1.12 -8.26
C PRO A 184 5.22 -1.28 -8.35
N ILE A 185 4.56 -0.46 -9.17
CA ILE A 185 3.12 -0.49 -9.39
C ILE A 185 2.70 -1.16 -10.70
N LYS A 186 3.64 -1.72 -11.48
CA LYS A 186 3.30 -2.51 -12.66
C LYS A 186 2.51 -3.73 -12.23
N TRP A 187 1.46 -4.08 -12.97
CA TRP A 187 0.61 -5.24 -12.67
C TRP A 187 1.26 -6.51 -13.22
N THR A 188 1.15 -7.63 -12.48
CA THR A 188 1.70 -8.94 -12.89
C THR A 188 1.13 -9.40 -14.23
N SER A 189 -0.15 -9.14 -14.49
CA SER A 189 -0.80 -9.40 -15.79
C SER A 189 -0.19 -8.64 -16.99
N ARG A 190 0.63 -7.62 -16.76
CA ARG A 190 1.26 -6.81 -17.82
C ARG A 190 2.74 -7.13 -18.03
N LEU A 191 3.23 -8.22 -17.44
CA LEU A 191 4.59 -8.68 -17.67
C LEU A 191 4.64 -9.61 -18.87
N SER A 192 5.59 -9.39 -19.77
CA SER A 192 5.95 -10.39 -20.77
C SER A 192 6.76 -11.55 -20.13
N ASP A 193 6.87 -12.68 -20.84
CA ASP A 193 7.74 -13.78 -20.40
C ASP A 193 9.21 -13.35 -20.26
N ALA A 194 9.68 -12.47 -21.14
CA ALA A 194 11.01 -11.90 -21.06
C ALA A 194 11.21 -11.08 -19.78
N GLU A 195 10.22 -10.25 -19.41
CA GLU A 195 10.26 -9.48 -18.16
C GLU A 195 10.20 -10.38 -16.92
N ILE A 196 9.41 -11.46 -16.94
CA ILE A 196 9.36 -12.44 -15.86
C ILE A 196 10.71 -13.14 -15.70
N LYS A 197 11.31 -13.58 -16.80
CA LYS A 197 12.65 -14.19 -16.80
C LYS A 197 13.70 -13.22 -16.27
N HIS A 198 13.64 -11.96 -16.70
CA HIS A 198 14.55 -10.93 -16.21
C HIS A 198 14.37 -10.65 -14.70
N LEU A 199 13.12 -10.51 -14.24
CA LEU A 199 12.80 -10.32 -12.83
C LEU A 199 13.24 -11.51 -11.97
N PHE A 200 13.07 -12.74 -12.44
CA PHE A 200 13.56 -13.95 -11.77
C PHE A 200 15.08 -13.90 -11.56
N ASN A 201 15.81 -13.59 -12.64
CA ASN A 201 17.27 -13.50 -12.61
C ASN A 201 17.75 -12.38 -11.67
N MET A 202 17.14 -11.19 -11.75
CA MET A 202 17.49 -10.07 -10.87
C MET A 202 17.13 -10.33 -9.41
N THR A 203 16.01 -11.00 -9.14
CA THR A 203 15.63 -11.40 -7.79
C THR A 203 16.70 -12.29 -7.16
N ARG A 204 17.11 -13.35 -7.87
CA ARG A 204 18.18 -14.25 -7.41
C ARG A 204 19.51 -13.52 -7.26
N LYS A 205 19.88 -12.67 -8.21
CA LYS A 205 21.13 -11.90 -8.18
C LYS A 205 21.20 -10.99 -6.95
N VAL A 206 20.16 -10.20 -6.71
CA VAL A 206 20.10 -9.27 -5.56
C VAL A 206 20.14 -10.03 -4.24
N LEU A 207 19.31 -11.07 -4.08
CA LEU A 207 19.28 -11.83 -2.84
C LEU A 207 20.61 -12.52 -2.56
N LYS A 208 21.21 -13.20 -3.55
CA LYS A 208 22.53 -13.84 -3.40
C LYS A 208 23.64 -12.84 -3.10
N HIS A 209 23.65 -11.70 -3.80
CA HIS A 209 24.61 -10.64 -3.56
C HIS A 209 24.55 -10.14 -2.12
N TRP A 210 23.35 -9.79 -1.64
CA TRP A 210 23.17 -9.31 -0.28
C TRP A 210 23.47 -10.39 0.77
N THR A 211 23.09 -11.64 0.55
CA THR A 211 23.47 -12.73 1.46
C THR A 211 24.99 -12.86 1.57
N LYS A 212 25.71 -12.85 0.43
CA LYS A 212 27.19 -12.90 0.42
C LYS A 212 27.79 -11.69 1.11
N TYR A 213 27.30 -10.49 0.81
CA TYR A 213 27.76 -9.24 1.37
C TYR A 213 27.62 -9.22 2.90
N LEU A 214 26.44 -9.58 3.42
CA LEU A 214 26.18 -9.63 4.86
C LEU A 214 27.03 -10.68 5.58
N ASN A 215 27.21 -11.85 4.96
CA ASN A 215 28.10 -12.88 5.50
C ASN A 215 29.56 -12.44 5.52
N ALA A 216 30.03 -11.67 4.54
CA ALA A 216 31.39 -11.13 4.55
C ALA A 216 31.57 -10.06 5.63
N GLN A 217 30.58 -9.19 5.85
CA GLN A 217 30.64 -8.13 6.85
C GLN A 217 30.78 -8.64 8.30
N ARG A 218 30.33 -9.86 8.60
CA ARG A 218 30.45 -10.41 9.95
C ARG A 218 31.88 -10.84 10.32
N GLN A 219 32.75 -11.09 9.32
CA GLN A 219 34.14 -11.51 9.52
C GLN A 219 34.29 -12.66 10.54
N GLY A 220 33.42 -13.68 10.45
CA GLY A 220 33.41 -14.83 11.37
C GLY A 220 32.70 -14.58 12.71
N ALA A 221 32.40 -13.34 13.09
CA ALA A 221 31.64 -13.01 14.31
C ALA A 221 30.14 -13.30 14.16
N PHE A 222 29.44 -13.36 15.30
CA PHE A 222 27.98 -13.47 15.32
C PHE A 222 27.32 -12.13 14.94
N PRO A 223 26.22 -12.11 14.16
CA PRO A 223 25.62 -10.86 13.70
C PRO A 223 25.14 -9.95 14.84
N ASN A 224 25.74 -8.76 14.96
CA ASN A 224 25.39 -7.78 15.99
C ASN A 224 24.72 -6.50 15.44
N LYS A 225 24.85 -6.22 14.14
CA LYS A 225 24.31 -5.02 13.47
C LYS A 225 23.34 -5.38 12.33
N VAL A 226 22.16 -5.90 12.69
CA VAL A 226 21.12 -6.20 11.69
C VAL A 226 20.16 -5.02 11.55
N THR A 227 20.14 -4.40 10.38
CA THR A 227 19.32 -3.24 10.04
C THR A 227 18.62 -3.45 8.71
N ALA A 228 17.46 -2.80 8.51
CA ALA A 228 16.79 -2.79 7.21
C ALA A 228 17.33 -1.70 6.27
N PHE A 229 18.10 -0.75 6.79
CA PHE A 229 18.64 0.39 6.07
C PHE A 229 20.16 0.29 6.04
N ARG A 230 20.74 0.29 4.85
CA ARG A 230 22.18 0.14 4.65
C ARG A 230 22.69 1.19 3.66
N PRO A 231 23.86 1.80 3.89
CA PRO A 231 24.44 2.77 2.97
C PRO A 231 24.57 2.26 1.53
N GLU A 232 24.83 0.97 1.36
CA GLU A 232 25.09 0.29 0.08
C GLU A 232 23.81 -0.08 -0.68
N MET A 233 22.63 0.14 -0.09
CA MET A 233 21.35 -0.03 -0.82
C MET A 233 21.23 1.04 -1.90
N ALA A 234 20.72 0.62 -3.06
CA ALA A 234 20.62 1.49 -4.21
C ALA A 234 19.43 2.46 -4.14
N VAL A 235 18.30 2.01 -3.58
CA VAL A 235 17.08 2.82 -3.51
C VAL A 235 16.36 2.72 -2.17
N HIS A 236 16.45 1.59 -1.44
CA HIS A 236 15.69 1.42 -0.21
C HIS A 236 16.19 2.35 0.91
N GLY A 237 15.29 3.20 1.43
CA GLY A 237 15.62 4.21 2.43
C GLY A 237 16.40 5.41 1.87
N LYS A 238 16.61 5.47 0.56
CA LYS A 238 17.47 6.45 -0.12
C LYS A 238 16.69 7.63 -0.68
N TYR A 239 15.50 7.95 -0.17
CA TYR A 239 14.67 9.03 -0.72
C TYR A 239 15.45 10.35 -0.81
N LYS A 240 15.48 10.94 -2.02
CA LYS A 240 16.26 12.11 -2.44
C LYS A 240 17.77 11.91 -2.62
N GLU A 241 18.33 10.77 -2.25
CA GLU A 241 19.73 10.45 -2.58
C GLU A 241 19.86 10.11 -4.07
N PRO A 242 21.05 10.29 -4.68
CA PRO A 242 21.26 10.01 -6.09
C PRO A 242 21.15 8.50 -6.38
N CYS A 243 20.41 8.15 -7.43
CA CYS A 243 20.36 6.77 -7.92
C CYS A 243 21.73 6.36 -8.46
N PRO A 244 22.29 5.20 -8.07
CA PRO A 244 23.62 4.78 -8.51
C PRO A 244 23.71 4.44 -10.00
N ARG A 245 22.57 4.33 -10.72
CA ARG A 245 22.55 4.09 -12.17
C ARG A 245 22.51 5.35 -13.02
N CYS A 246 21.73 6.35 -12.60
CA CYS A 246 21.42 7.50 -13.44
C CYS A 246 21.55 8.84 -12.72
N ALA A 247 22.08 8.85 -11.49
CA ALA A 247 22.25 10.00 -10.60
C ALA A 247 20.96 10.75 -10.19
N ALA A 248 19.83 10.51 -10.85
CA ALA A 248 18.57 11.15 -10.51
C ALA A 248 18.12 10.84 -9.07
N PRO A 249 17.47 11.79 -8.37
CA PRO A 249 17.09 11.60 -6.98
C PRO A 249 16.05 10.47 -6.86
N VAL A 250 16.31 9.53 -5.96
CA VAL A 250 15.39 8.44 -5.63
C VAL A 250 14.10 9.01 -5.07
N GLN A 251 12.99 8.45 -5.52
CA GLN A 251 11.63 8.87 -5.22
C GLN A 251 10.97 7.90 -4.27
N ARG A 252 9.89 8.33 -3.61
CA ARG A 252 9.13 7.47 -2.70
C ARG A 252 7.63 7.52 -2.91
N ILE A 253 6.96 6.44 -2.54
CA ILE A 253 5.51 6.38 -2.33
C ILE A 253 5.27 6.02 -0.87
N VAL A 254 4.55 6.87 -0.14
CA VAL A 254 4.17 6.57 1.25
C VAL A 254 2.76 5.99 1.29
N ARG A 255 2.61 4.83 1.96
CA ARG A 255 1.32 4.20 2.22
C ARG A 255 1.22 3.78 3.69
N GLY A 256 0.64 4.67 4.50
CA GLY A 256 0.57 4.47 5.94
C GLY A 256 1.97 4.50 6.56
N LYS A 257 2.37 3.40 7.21
CA LYS A 257 3.71 3.24 7.82
C LYS A 257 4.72 2.53 6.90
N ARG A 258 4.38 2.30 5.64
CA ARG A 258 5.27 1.68 4.66
C ARG A 258 5.62 2.69 3.60
N GLU A 259 6.87 2.64 3.17
CA GLU A 259 7.38 3.38 2.03
C GLU A 259 7.90 2.41 0.98
N ILE A 260 7.76 2.84 -0.27
CA ILE A 260 8.32 2.18 -1.44
C ILE A 260 9.27 3.19 -2.06
N ASN A 261 10.55 2.85 -2.17
CA ASN A 261 11.54 3.71 -2.79
C ASN A 261 11.87 3.20 -4.19
N TYR A 262 11.99 4.10 -5.16
CA TYR A 262 12.20 3.77 -6.56
C TYR A 262 12.90 4.90 -7.31
N CYS A 263 13.58 4.59 -8.40
CA CYS A 263 14.14 5.57 -9.33
C CYS A 263 13.18 5.81 -10.50
N ALA A 264 12.74 7.06 -10.71
CA ALA A 264 11.77 7.37 -11.77
C ALA A 264 12.33 7.15 -13.19
N PRO A 265 13.53 7.66 -13.55
CA PRO A 265 14.13 7.35 -14.85
C PRO A 265 14.26 5.84 -15.10
N CYS A 266 14.86 5.10 -14.16
CA CYS A 266 15.15 3.68 -14.36
C CYS A 266 13.93 2.76 -14.35
N GLN A 267 12.84 3.11 -13.64
CA GLN A 267 11.73 2.18 -13.40
C GLN A 267 10.39 2.62 -13.99
N THR A 268 10.25 3.90 -14.37
CA THR A 268 8.98 4.47 -14.85
C THR A 268 9.15 5.42 -16.03
N GLY A 269 10.32 5.43 -16.69
CA GLY A 269 10.60 6.34 -17.81
C GLY A 269 10.50 7.82 -17.41
N GLY A 270 10.95 8.14 -16.19
CA GLY A 270 10.92 9.51 -15.64
C GLY A 270 9.60 9.92 -14.97
N LYS A 271 8.55 9.08 -15.06
CA LYS A 271 7.23 9.40 -14.49
C LYS A 271 7.20 9.26 -12.98
N LEU A 272 6.82 10.32 -12.27
CA LEU A 272 6.60 10.27 -10.82
C LEU A 272 5.32 9.53 -10.47
N LEU A 273 5.46 8.49 -9.66
CA LEU A 273 4.36 7.76 -9.04
C LEU A 273 3.76 8.61 -7.92
N ALA A 274 2.44 8.64 -7.84
CA ALA A 274 1.73 9.47 -6.87
C ALA A 274 2.01 9.01 -5.43
N ASP A 275 2.70 9.85 -4.66
CA ASP A 275 2.86 9.67 -3.22
C ASP A 275 1.52 9.93 -2.54
N ARG A 276 0.86 8.94 -1.95
CA ARG A 276 -0.48 9.13 -1.35
C ARG A 276 -0.49 10.11 -0.17
N ALA A 277 0.66 10.41 0.44
CA ALA A 277 0.76 11.45 1.46
C ALA A 277 0.74 12.86 0.83
N LEU A 278 1.72 13.15 -0.02
CA LEU A 278 1.89 14.47 -0.63
C LEU A 278 0.95 14.74 -1.81
N SER A 279 0.64 13.75 -2.64
CA SER A 279 -0.35 13.91 -3.74
C SER A 279 -1.77 14.17 -3.21
N ARG A 280 -2.11 13.70 -2.00
CA ARG A 280 -3.38 14.05 -1.35
C ARG A 280 -3.41 15.52 -0.91
N LEU A 281 -2.27 16.04 -0.45
CA LEU A 281 -2.10 17.45 -0.07
C LEU A 281 -2.06 18.37 -1.30
N LEU A 282 -1.38 17.93 -2.37
CA LEU A 282 -1.13 18.71 -3.58
C LEU A 282 -2.21 18.55 -4.66
N ARG A 283 -3.03 17.50 -4.61
CA ARG A 283 -4.13 17.19 -5.55
C ARG A 283 -3.70 17.34 -7.02
N GLY A 284 -4.30 18.27 -7.77
CA GLY A 284 -3.99 18.53 -9.17
C GLY A 284 -2.61 19.10 -9.42
N ASP A 285 -1.96 19.63 -8.37
CA ASP A 285 -0.64 20.27 -8.43
C ASP A 285 0.50 19.27 -8.14
N TRP A 286 0.21 17.96 -8.11
CA TRP A 286 1.23 16.93 -7.97
C TRP A 286 2.11 16.87 -9.23
N PRO A 287 3.43 17.07 -9.12
CA PRO A 287 4.33 17.01 -10.26
C PRO A 287 4.38 15.58 -10.82
N LYS A 288 4.31 15.47 -12.15
CA LYS A 288 4.26 14.20 -12.88
C LYS A 288 5.63 13.73 -13.36
N THR A 289 6.64 14.60 -13.32
CA THR A 289 8.02 14.35 -13.74
C THR A 289 9.00 14.97 -12.75
N LEU A 290 10.27 14.57 -12.80
CA LEU A 290 11.33 15.10 -11.95
C LEU A 290 11.57 16.59 -12.21
N GLU A 291 11.55 17.04 -13.46
CA GLU A 291 11.79 18.43 -13.82
C GLU A 291 10.70 19.35 -13.25
N ALA A 292 9.44 18.88 -13.27
CA ALA A 292 8.32 19.58 -12.66
C ALA A 292 8.43 19.64 -11.13
N TRP A 293 9.04 18.61 -10.51
CA TRP A 293 9.34 18.60 -9.09
C TRP A 293 10.45 19.60 -8.74
N ASP A 294 11.55 19.60 -9.49
CA ASP A 294 12.70 20.47 -9.25
C ASP A 294 12.36 21.95 -9.47
N ALA A 295 11.65 22.28 -10.55
CA ALA A 295 11.15 23.63 -10.79
C ALA A 295 10.26 24.12 -9.64
N ARG A 296 9.44 23.23 -9.07
CA ARG A 296 8.61 23.54 -7.91
C ARG A 296 9.44 23.76 -6.65
N MET A 297 10.42 22.91 -6.38
CA MET A 297 11.30 23.04 -5.22
C MET A 297 12.15 24.31 -5.29
N ALA A 298 12.60 24.70 -6.48
CA ALA A 298 13.32 25.95 -6.71
C ALA A 298 12.45 27.18 -6.34
N VAL A 299 11.20 27.22 -6.79
CA VAL A 299 10.28 28.32 -6.44
C VAL A 299 9.96 28.35 -4.94
N LEU A 300 9.76 27.20 -4.30
CA LEU A 300 9.52 27.14 -2.85
C LEU A 300 10.74 27.58 -2.03
N LYS A 301 11.95 27.21 -2.46
CA LYS A 301 13.20 27.65 -1.81
C LYS A 301 13.43 29.16 -1.96
N ALA A 302 12.96 29.76 -3.06
CA ALA A 302 13.02 31.20 -3.31
C ALA A 302 11.90 32.00 -2.62
N GLY A 303 11.16 31.42 -1.66
CA GLY A 303 10.05 32.09 -0.97
C GLY A 303 8.81 32.35 -1.83
N GLY A 304 8.73 31.74 -3.02
CA GLY A 304 7.69 32.01 -4.01
C GLY A 304 6.31 31.48 -3.61
N THR A 305 5.28 32.27 -3.92
CA THR A 305 3.89 31.91 -3.62
C THR A 305 3.38 30.72 -4.45
N ARG A 306 2.30 30.07 -4.01
CA ARG A 306 1.62 28.97 -4.72
C ARG A 306 1.26 29.30 -6.18
N LYS A 307 1.05 30.59 -6.48
CA LYS A 307 0.77 31.14 -7.81
C LYS A 307 2.02 31.15 -8.71
N ALA A 308 3.18 31.50 -8.16
CA ALA A 308 4.47 31.48 -8.85
C ALA A 308 4.89 30.04 -9.23
N VAL A 309 4.62 29.07 -8.34
CA VAL A 309 4.89 27.64 -8.60
C VAL A 309 4.08 27.10 -9.78
N LYS A 310 2.80 27.47 -9.89
CA LYS A 310 1.94 27.07 -11.03
C LYS A 310 2.42 27.66 -12.35
N LYS A 311 2.86 28.93 -12.34
CA LYS A 311 3.35 29.64 -13.54
C LYS A 311 4.67 29.05 -14.06
N ALA A 312 5.62 28.74 -13.18
CA ALA A 312 6.90 28.12 -13.55
C ALA A 312 6.74 26.69 -14.10
N ALA A 313 5.90 25.87 -13.46
CA ALA A 313 5.62 24.50 -13.93
C ALA A 313 4.87 24.49 -15.27
N ALA A 314 3.95 25.44 -15.49
CA ALA A 314 3.23 25.58 -16.75
C ALA A 314 4.14 26.07 -17.90
N ASN A 315 5.00 27.07 -17.65
CA ASN A 315 5.90 27.62 -18.67
C ASN A 315 6.95 26.60 -19.15
N LYS A 316 7.48 25.76 -18.24
CA LYS A 316 8.48 24.74 -18.60
C LYS A 316 7.85 23.49 -19.24
N ALA A 317 6.62 23.14 -18.85
CA ALA A 317 5.84 22.11 -19.53
C ALA A 317 5.43 22.54 -20.96
N LEU A 318 5.12 23.83 -21.16
CA LEU A 318 4.81 24.40 -22.47
C LEU A 318 6.04 24.38 -23.40
N ALA A 319 7.23 24.66 -22.88
CA ALA A 319 8.48 24.58 -23.63
C ALA A 319 8.77 23.18 -24.22
N ASN A 320 8.41 22.10 -23.51
CA ASN A 320 8.51 20.73 -24.02
C ASN A 320 7.33 20.29 -24.90
N THR A 321 6.21 21.02 -24.87
CA THR A 321 5.01 20.69 -25.67
C THR A 321 5.05 21.33 -27.06
N LEU A 322 5.89 22.36 -27.26
CA LEU A 322 6.05 23.07 -28.54
C LEU A 322 6.91 22.33 -29.59
N ALA A 323 7.29 21.07 -29.36
CA ALA A 323 8.00 20.24 -30.33
C ALA A 323 7.08 19.39 -31.24
N VAL A 324 5.75 19.52 -31.17
CA VAL A 324 4.83 18.80 -32.09
C VAL A 324 3.58 19.65 -32.37
N THR A 325 3.39 20.07 -33.64
CA THR A 325 2.16 20.65 -34.23
C THR A 325 1.06 19.59 -34.33
N PRO A 326 -0.27 19.91 -34.26
CA PRO A 326 -0.95 20.64 -35.34
C PRO A 326 -2.24 21.46 -34.99
N ALA A 327 -2.62 22.28 -35.98
CA ALA A 327 -3.94 22.66 -36.54
C ALA A 327 -5.24 22.78 -35.68
N SER A 328 -5.76 24.01 -35.67
CA SER A 328 -7.11 24.47 -36.10
C SER A 328 -8.41 23.77 -35.64
N ALA A 329 -9.30 24.50 -34.94
CA ALA A 329 -10.75 24.56 -35.22
C ALA A 329 -11.48 25.65 -34.39
N LYS A 330 -12.63 26.10 -34.93
CA LYS A 330 -13.30 27.40 -34.76
C LYS A 330 -14.19 27.57 -33.52
N ARG A 331 -14.43 28.85 -33.18
CA ARG A 331 -15.38 29.39 -32.18
C ARG A 331 -16.86 29.18 -32.56
N ALA A 332 -17.73 29.06 -31.56
CA ALA A 332 -19.17 29.28 -31.67
C ALA A 332 -19.70 30.22 -30.57
N ARG A 333 -20.72 31.01 -30.96
CA ARG A 333 -21.29 32.23 -30.35
C ARG A 333 -22.10 32.00 -29.07
N THR A 334 -22.08 33.03 -28.22
CA THR A 334 -22.94 33.24 -27.05
C THR A 334 -24.25 33.93 -27.46
N THR A 335 -25.40 33.43 -26.99
CA THR A 335 -26.69 34.14 -27.05
C THR A 335 -27.18 34.49 -25.65
N ARG A 336 -27.64 35.74 -25.47
CA ARG A 336 -28.30 36.27 -24.27
C ARG A 336 -29.75 35.80 -24.22
N ILE A 337 -30.26 35.49 -23.03
CA ILE A 337 -31.70 35.29 -22.78
C ILE A 337 -32.19 36.43 -21.88
N SER A 338 -33.30 37.05 -22.29
CA SER A 338 -33.99 38.18 -21.67
C SER A 338 -34.79 37.77 -20.42
N ALA A 339 -34.93 38.71 -19.48
CA ALA A 339 -35.75 38.58 -18.27
C ALA A 339 -37.25 38.71 -18.58
N ALA A 340 -38.08 37.88 -17.92
CA ALA A 340 -39.54 38.01 -17.89
C ALA A 340 -40.03 38.36 -16.48
N LYS A 341 -41.03 39.25 -16.41
CA LYS A 341 -41.68 39.81 -15.20
C LYS A 341 -42.50 38.77 -14.41
N PRO A 342 -42.70 38.95 -13.09
CA PRO A 342 -43.51 38.05 -12.27
C PRO A 342 -45.01 38.41 -12.32
N THR A 343 -45.87 37.40 -12.27
CA THR A 343 -47.34 37.49 -12.13
C THR A 343 -47.75 36.86 -10.78
N PRO A 344 -48.87 37.28 -10.15
CA PRO A 344 -49.02 37.28 -8.69
C PRO A 344 -49.54 35.97 -8.07
N LEU A 345 -49.39 35.92 -6.75
CA LEU A 345 -49.66 34.81 -5.82
C LEU A 345 -51.12 34.32 -5.83
N GLY A 346 -51.34 33.08 -6.29
CA GLY A 346 -52.55 32.30 -6.06
C GLY A 346 -52.38 31.29 -4.93
N ARG A 347 -53.22 31.40 -3.90
CA ARG A 347 -53.31 30.47 -2.75
C ARG A 347 -53.99 29.16 -3.17
N GLY A 348 -53.50 28.03 -2.65
CA GLY A 348 -54.02 26.68 -2.92
C GLY A 348 -52.96 25.64 -3.30
N ARG A 349 -51.69 26.03 -3.40
CA ARG A 349 -50.61 25.13 -3.82
C ARG A 349 -50.26 24.10 -2.71
N PRO A 350 -50.20 22.79 -3.03
CA PRO A 350 -49.83 21.76 -2.07
C PRO A 350 -48.41 22.01 -1.49
N PRO A 351 -48.12 21.56 -0.27
CA PRO A 351 -46.82 21.74 0.36
C PRO A 351 -45.72 21.09 -0.49
N ALA A 352 -44.56 21.75 -0.56
CA ALA A 352 -43.43 21.24 -1.31
C ALA A 352 -42.96 19.89 -0.73
N ARG A 353 -43.01 18.84 -1.55
CA ARG A 353 -42.38 17.55 -1.25
C ARG A 353 -40.86 17.72 -1.25
N PRO A 354 -40.11 16.93 -0.46
CA PRO A 354 -38.66 17.00 -0.49
C PRO A 354 -38.13 16.62 -1.88
N LEU A 355 -37.15 17.38 -2.37
CA LEU A 355 -36.42 17.11 -3.60
C LEU A 355 -35.30 16.11 -3.30
N LEU A 356 -35.39 14.91 -3.87
CA LEU A 356 -34.43 13.83 -3.69
C LEU A 356 -33.56 13.72 -4.96
N LEU A 357 -32.33 14.24 -4.92
CA LEU A 357 -31.40 14.08 -6.05
C LEU A 357 -30.66 12.74 -5.90
N LEU A 358 -30.99 11.77 -6.75
CA LEU A 358 -30.50 10.40 -6.68
C LEU A 358 -29.35 10.16 -7.68
N ALA A 359 -28.13 9.99 -7.15
CA ALA A 359 -26.91 9.77 -7.92
C ALA A 359 -26.50 8.28 -8.00
N HIS A 360 -26.11 7.84 -9.20
CA HIS A 360 -25.71 6.46 -9.46
C HIS A 360 -24.28 6.14 -9.01
N GLY A 361 -23.94 4.83 -8.98
CA GLY A 361 -22.60 4.34 -8.65
C GLY A 361 -21.68 4.23 -9.87
N ALA A 362 -20.41 3.87 -9.66
CA ALA A 362 -19.40 3.84 -10.73
C ALA A 362 -19.68 2.88 -11.90
N GLY A 363 -20.42 1.79 -11.66
CA GLY A 363 -20.55 0.69 -12.62
C GLY A 363 -21.78 0.73 -13.52
N ALA A 364 -22.82 1.48 -13.16
CA ALA A 364 -24.04 1.58 -13.94
C ALA A 364 -24.73 2.93 -13.70
N GLY A 365 -25.32 3.49 -14.77
CA GLY A 365 -26.02 4.77 -14.76
C GLY A 365 -27.39 4.73 -14.10
N SER A 366 -28.08 5.87 -14.18
CA SER A 366 -29.41 6.14 -13.63
C SER A 366 -30.49 5.21 -14.20
N SER A 367 -30.32 4.72 -15.43
CA SER A 367 -31.24 3.79 -16.09
C SER A 367 -31.13 2.34 -15.61
N SER A 368 -30.16 1.99 -14.76
CA SER A 368 -30.01 0.61 -14.28
C SER A 368 -31.20 0.15 -13.42
N ALA A 369 -31.56 -1.13 -13.50
CA ALA A 369 -32.70 -1.71 -12.77
C ALA A 369 -32.68 -1.39 -11.27
N TRP A 370 -31.50 -1.41 -10.65
CA TRP A 370 -31.33 -1.03 -9.24
C TRP A 370 -31.66 0.45 -8.99
N MET A 371 -31.18 1.36 -9.84
CA MET A 371 -31.43 2.80 -9.70
C MET A 371 -32.91 3.12 -9.92
N GLN A 372 -33.54 2.51 -10.92
CA GLN A 372 -34.97 2.67 -11.20
C GLN A 372 -35.84 2.13 -10.07
N HIS A 373 -35.49 0.98 -9.51
CA HIS A 373 -36.17 0.43 -8.33
C HIS A 373 -36.11 1.40 -7.13
N TRP A 374 -34.92 1.94 -6.83
CA TRP A 374 -34.77 2.90 -5.73
C TRP A 374 -35.43 4.24 -6.00
N ALA A 375 -35.40 4.73 -7.24
CA ALA A 375 -36.14 5.93 -7.62
C ALA A 375 -37.65 5.75 -7.39
N LYS A 376 -38.21 4.59 -7.77
CA LYS A 376 -39.62 4.25 -7.51
C LYS A 376 -39.94 4.23 -6.02
N LEU A 377 -39.10 3.62 -5.19
CA LEU A 377 -39.32 3.62 -3.72
C LEU A 377 -39.26 5.03 -3.12
N LEU A 378 -38.23 5.80 -3.47
CA LEU A 378 -38.02 7.17 -2.98
C LEU A 378 -39.12 8.12 -3.46
N SER A 379 -39.73 7.87 -4.62
CA SER A 379 -40.83 8.67 -5.16
C SER A 379 -42.08 8.67 -4.29
N ARG A 380 -42.21 7.72 -3.36
CA ARG A 380 -43.27 7.71 -2.34
C ARG A 380 -43.08 8.82 -1.30
N VAL A 381 -41.83 9.21 -1.04
CA VAL A 381 -41.47 10.15 0.03
C VAL A 381 -41.17 11.55 -0.50
N GLY A 382 -40.68 11.68 -1.73
CA GLY A 382 -40.32 12.97 -2.32
C GLY A 382 -40.31 12.97 -3.85
N ASP A 383 -40.01 14.12 -4.43
CA ASP A 383 -39.82 14.24 -5.88
C ASP A 383 -38.38 13.82 -6.21
N VAL A 384 -38.23 12.72 -6.94
CA VAL A 384 -36.92 12.13 -7.23
C VAL A 384 -36.42 12.62 -8.58
N VAL A 385 -35.21 13.17 -8.59
CA VAL A 385 -34.49 13.52 -9.81
C VAL A 385 -33.25 12.64 -9.92
N THR A 386 -33.15 11.87 -10.99
CA THR A 386 -31.95 11.11 -11.32
C THR A 386 -31.16 11.82 -12.42
N PHE A 387 -29.84 11.62 -12.44
CA PHE A 387 -29.00 12.11 -13.52
C PHE A 387 -27.83 11.15 -13.77
N ASP A 388 -27.23 11.27 -14.95
CA ASP A 388 -26.01 10.55 -15.31
C ASP A 388 -24.80 11.48 -15.34
N TYR A 389 -23.68 10.99 -14.81
CA TYR A 389 -22.40 11.66 -15.00
C TYR A 389 -21.95 11.56 -16.45
N ALA A 390 -21.21 12.57 -16.91
CA ALA A 390 -20.78 12.67 -18.31
C ALA A 390 -20.01 11.43 -18.80
N TYR A 391 -19.23 10.74 -17.95
CA TYR A 391 -18.56 9.50 -18.35
C TYR A 391 -19.52 8.35 -18.66
N MET A 392 -20.73 8.30 -18.06
CA MET A 392 -21.72 7.28 -18.42
C MET A 392 -22.34 7.53 -19.80
N GLN A 393 -22.48 8.80 -20.17
CA GLN A 393 -22.99 9.21 -21.49
C GLN A 393 -21.99 8.91 -22.61
N ARG A 394 -20.70 8.76 -22.28
CA ARG A 394 -19.61 8.42 -23.22
C ARG A 394 -19.38 6.90 -23.38
N GLY A 395 -20.19 6.05 -22.74
CA GLY A 395 -20.00 4.59 -22.71
C GLY A 395 -19.13 4.09 -21.54
N LYS A 396 -19.06 2.76 -21.34
CA LYS A 396 -18.39 2.13 -20.18
C LYS A 396 -16.90 2.49 -20.11
N GLY A 397 -16.57 3.46 -19.27
CA GLY A 397 -15.20 3.89 -18.94
C GLY A 397 -15.04 4.20 -17.44
N PRO A 398 -13.81 4.42 -16.96
CA PRO A 398 -13.59 4.78 -15.55
C PRO A 398 -14.32 6.10 -15.22
N PRO A 399 -14.88 6.24 -14.00
CA PRO A 399 -15.50 7.49 -13.59
C PRO A 399 -14.59 8.70 -13.75
N ASP A 400 -15.20 9.83 -14.09
CA ASP A 400 -14.51 11.11 -14.10
C ASP A 400 -13.85 11.39 -12.74
N ARG A 401 -12.84 12.28 -12.74
CA ARG A 401 -12.20 12.70 -11.48
C ARG A 401 -13.22 13.33 -10.54
N LEU A 402 -12.99 13.20 -9.23
CA LEU A 402 -13.93 13.63 -8.19
C LEU A 402 -14.35 15.10 -8.31
N ASP A 403 -13.44 16.01 -8.68
CA ASP A 403 -13.75 17.42 -8.92
C ASP A 403 -14.77 17.60 -10.05
N LYS A 404 -14.60 16.89 -11.18
CA LYS A 404 -15.58 16.90 -12.27
C LYS A 404 -16.91 16.28 -11.86
N LEU A 405 -16.89 15.19 -11.08
CA LEU A 405 -18.10 14.56 -10.57
C LEU A 405 -18.84 15.49 -9.61
N VAL A 406 -18.14 16.19 -8.71
CA VAL A 406 -18.73 17.17 -7.79
C VAL A 406 -19.34 18.33 -8.57
N LEU A 407 -18.64 18.90 -9.55
CA LEU A 407 -19.18 19.98 -10.39
C LEU A 407 -20.43 19.53 -11.16
N ALA A 408 -20.40 18.34 -11.77
CA ALA A 408 -21.55 17.79 -12.46
C ALA A 408 -22.75 17.55 -11.52
N HIS A 409 -22.47 17.09 -10.29
CA HIS A 409 -23.49 16.86 -9.27
C HIS A 409 -24.09 18.18 -8.75
N VAL A 410 -23.27 19.20 -8.49
CA VAL A 410 -23.74 20.55 -8.13
C VAL A 410 -24.61 21.13 -9.25
N ALA A 411 -24.19 21.00 -10.51
CA ALA A 411 -24.96 21.46 -11.64
C ALA A 411 -26.29 20.71 -11.78
N ALA A 412 -26.31 19.38 -11.53
CA ALA A 412 -27.54 18.59 -11.51
C ALA A 412 -28.48 19.04 -10.38
N LEU A 413 -27.93 19.34 -9.19
CA LEU A 413 -28.70 19.84 -8.07
C LEU A 413 -29.32 21.21 -8.35
N GLN A 414 -28.55 22.13 -8.93
CA GLN A 414 -29.04 23.47 -9.28
C GLN A 414 -30.17 23.40 -10.30
N ARG A 415 -30.05 22.54 -11.33
CA ARG A 415 -31.12 22.30 -12.29
C ARG A 415 -32.37 21.72 -11.62
N ALA A 416 -32.19 20.73 -10.74
CA ALA A 416 -33.29 20.09 -10.03
C ALA A 416 -34.03 21.09 -9.11
N ARG A 417 -33.30 21.96 -8.40
CA ARG A 417 -33.87 23.05 -7.59
C ARG A 417 -34.64 24.06 -8.44
N ALA A 418 -34.05 24.50 -9.55
CA ALA A 418 -34.72 25.44 -10.46
C ALA A 418 -36.03 24.87 -11.02
N GLN A 419 -36.03 23.59 -11.41
CA GLN A 419 -37.23 22.89 -11.87
C GLN A 419 -38.28 22.73 -10.75
N ALA A 420 -37.86 22.39 -9.54
CA ALA A 420 -38.77 22.21 -8.41
C ALA A 420 -39.40 23.55 -7.96
N SER A 421 -38.65 24.66 -8.00
CA SER A 421 -39.16 26.01 -7.71
C SER A 421 -40.14 26.53 -8.76
N ALA A 422 -40.00 26.11 -10.02
CA ALA A 422 -40.94 26.44 -11.09
C ALA A 422 -42.27 25.67 -10.98
N GLY A 423 -42.28 24.52 -10.29
CA GLY A 423 -43.42 23.58 -10.18
C GLY A 423 -44.58 24.04 -9.30
N GLY A 424 -44.58 25.31 -8.89
CA GLY A 424 -45.74 25.93 -8.28
C GLY A 424 -46.26 25.25 -7.01
N ARG A 425 -45.37 24.89 -6.09
CA ARG A 425 -45.74 24.39 -4.75
C ARG A 425 -45.45 25.45 -3.69
N ARG A 426 -46.12 25.36 -2.53
CA ARG A 426 -45.93 26.32 -1.43
C ARG A 426 -44.69 25.95 -0.62
N GLY A 427 -43.72 26.88 -0.54
CA GLY A 427 -42.45 26.72 0.18
C GLY A 427 -41.31 26.15 -0.67
N ALA A 428 -40.05 26.43 -0.29
CA ALA A 428 -38.89 25.85 -0.95
C ALA A 428 -38.77 24.36 -0.57
N PRO A 429 -38.59 23.43 -1.52
CA PRO A 429 -38.47 22.01 -1.21
C PRO A 429 -37.16 21.75 -0.46
N LYS A 430 -37.26 21.02 0.66
CA LYS A 430 -36.07 20.46 1.34
C LYS A 430 -35.28 19.62 0.35
N THR A 431 -33.99 19.84 0.27
CA THR A 431 -33.08 19.16 -0.64
C THR A 431 -32.38 18.02 0.07
N VAL A 432 -32.54 16.80 -0.42
CA VAL A 432 -31.83 15.63 0.06
C VAL A 432 -30.98 15.05 -1.06
N LEU A 433 -29.69 14.88 -0.80
CA LEU A 433 -28.80 14.14 -1.69
C LEU A 433 -28.89 12.65 -1.37
N VAL A 434 -29.19 11.84 -2.36
CA VAL A 434 -29.22 10.37 -2.22
C VAL A 434 -28.22 9.78 -3.19
N GLY A 435 -27.40 8.82 -2.78
CA GLY A 435 -26.41 8.28 -3.70
C GLY A 435 -25.95 6.87 -3.42
N LYS A 436 -25.78 6.08 -4.49
CA LYS A 436 -25.26 4.70 -4.43
C LYS A 436 -23.74 4.69 -4.50
N SER A 437 -23.07 4.16 -3.47
CA SER A 437 -21.61 3.96 -3.44
C SER A 437 -20.82 5.22 -3.86
N MET A 438 -20.29 5.27 -5.10
CA MET A 438 -19.64 6.47 -5.63
C MET A 438 -20.54 7.71 -5.61
N GLY A 439 -21.82 7.60 -6.01
CA GLY A 439 -22.76 8.72 -5.98
C GLY A 439 -22.97 9.28 -4.58
N GLY A 440 -23.02 8.40 -3.57
CA GLY A 440 -23.08 8.79 -2.15
C GLY A 440 -21.80 9.50 -1.69
N ARG A 441 -20.63 8.99 -2.10
CA ARG A 441 -19.33 9.64 -1.85
C ARG A 441 -19.27 11.05 -2.41
N VAL A 442 -19.70 11.22 -3.66
CA VAL A 442 -19.73 12.52 -4.33
C VAL A 442 -20.73 13.43 -3.61
N GLY A 443 -21.89 12.91 -3.21
CA GLY A 443 -22.88 13.61 -2.38
C GLY A 443 -22.31 14.18 -1.08
N CYS A 444 -21.49 13.41 -0.34
CA CYS A 444 -20.77 13.92 0.84
C CYS A 444 -19.87 15.12 0.55
N HIS A 445 -19.26 15.16 -0.65
CA HIS A 445 -18.40 16.28 -1.04
C HIS A 445 -19.20 17.49 -1.53
N VAL A 446 -20.36 17.26 -2.14
CA VAL A 446 -21.30 18.30 -2.56
C VAL A 446 -21.91 18.99 -1.34
N SER A 447 -22.29 18.23 -0.30
CA SER A 447 -22.87 18.81 0.93
C SER A 447 -21.91 19.69 1.72
N LEU A 448 -20.61 19.67 1.40
CA LEU A 448 -19.61 20.59 1.96
C LEU A 448 -19.48 21.89 1.16
N GLN A 449 -20.08 21.97 -0.03
CA GLN A 449 -19.97 23.11 -0.95
C GLN A 449 -21.31 23.79 -1.19
N VAL A 450 -22.41 23.07 -1.02
CA VAL A 450 -23.76 23.55 -1.24
C VAL A 450 -24.61 23.10 -0.06
N GLU A 451 -25.36 24.03 0.50
CA GLU A 451 -26.30 23.75 1.59
C GLU A 451 -27.37 22.76 1.11
N VAL A 452 -27.57 21.68 1.88
CA VAL A 452 -28.57 20.63 1.66
C VAL A 452 -29.12 20.17 3.02
N ASP A 453 -30.39 19.80 3.07
CA ASP A 453 -31.09 19.45 4.32
C ASP A 453 -30.72 18.06 4.84
N ALA A 454 -30.39 17.12 3.94
CA ALA A 454 -29.95 15.79 4.34
C ALA A 454 -29.10 15.09 3.26
N LEU A 455 -28.38 14.06 3.69
CA LEU A 455 -27.59 13.17 2.84
C LEU A 455 -27.90 11.71 3.18
N VAL A 456 -28.23 10.92 2.16
CA VAL A 456 -28.52 9.49 2.27
C VAL A 456 -27.55 8.69 1.40
N CYS A 457 -26.70 7.90 2.04
CA CYS A 457 -25.66 7.13 1.36
C CYS A 457 -26.05 5.65 1.27
N LEU A 458 -26.48 5.22 0.09
CA LEU A 458 -26.89 3.83 -0.18
C LEU A 458 -25.66 2.99 -0.54
N ARG A 459 -25.48 1.85 0.17
CA ARG A 459 -24.35 0.92 -0.08
C ARG A 459 -22.97 1.60 0.02
N TYR A 460 -22.86 2.57 0.92
CA TYR A 460 -21.63 3.30 1.22
C TYR A 460 -21.00 2.71 2.49
N PRO A 461 -19.73 2.26 2.46
CA PRO A 461 -19.07 1.91 3.69
C PRO A 461 -18.78 3.22 4.43
N LEU A 462 -19.50 3.50 5.52
CA LEU A 462 -19.13 4.56 6.48
C LEU A 462 -17.76 4.28 7.13
N VAL A 463 -17.21 3.07 6.93
CA VAL A 463 -15.88 2.69 7.36
C VAL A 463 -14.88 2.99 6.24
N SER A 464 -14.01 3.97 6.45
CA SER A 464 -12.79 4.06 5.65
C SER A 464 -12.01 2.75 5.78
N SER A 465 -11.61 2.15 4.65
CA SER A 465 -10.76 0.96 4.62
C SER A 465 -9.43 1.27 5.33
N GLY A 466 -9.37 1.07 6.65
CA GLY A 466 -8.23 1.48 7.48
C GLY A 466 -8.42 1.46 9.00
N LYS A 467 -9.64 1.52 9.56
CA LYS A 467 -9.85 1.41 11.02
C LYS A 467 -11.21 0.81 11.36
N SER A 468 -11.25 -0.48 11.68
CA SER A 468 -12.44 -1.17 12.22
C SER A 468 -12.48 -1.24 13.75
N LYS A 469 -11.50 -0.64 14.46
CA LYS A 469 -11.37 -0.71 15.93
C LYS A 469 -11.84 0.56 16.68
N ALA A 470 -12.69 1.38 16.08
CA ALA A 470 -13.14 2.63 16.72
C ALA A 470 -14.67 2.80 16.66
N LEU A 471 -15.41 1.71 16.83
CA LEU A 471 -16.83 1.74 17.16
C LEU A 471 -17.02 0.79 18.35
N ARG A 472 -17.36 1.36 19.51
CA ARG A 472 -18.22 0.69 20.49
C ARG A 472 -19.65 0.85 20.00
#